data_AF-A0A660VWK4-F1
#
_entry.id   AF-A0A660VWK4-F1
#
_cell.length_a   1.000
_cell.length_b   1.000
_cell.length_c   1.000
_cell.angle_alpha   90.00
_cell.angle_beta   90.00
_cell.angle_gamma   90.00
#
_symmetry.space_group_name_H-M   'P 1'
#
loop_
_entity.id
_entity.type
_entity.pdbx_description
1 polymer ?
#
loop_
_entity_poly.entity_id
_entity_poly.type
_entity_poly.pdbx_seq_one_letter_code
_entity_poly.pdbx_strand_id
1 'polypeptide(L)'
;MVESEGGGVIHGVLMYLPNRIFDVFDIVRARVRLGPGIGVGVRATELADVFVGFYSSVFVGIHGPRGEPKIPWPVGFESLAGVEVSVADGTTGGATDPNYGMVEFGADAQILIVGFAVGVEPFEVLDFVLGFLTIDFAEDDF
;
A
#
# COMPACT_ATOMS: atom_id res chain seq x y z
N MET A 1 0.00 -4.76 -40.76
CA MET A 1 0.02 -3.37 -40.27
C MET A 1 -1.38 -2.80 -40.43
N VAL A 2 -2.17 -2.90 -39.36
CA VAL A 2 -3.33 -2.04 -39.10
C VAL A 2 -3.22 -1.76 -37.61
N GLU A 3 -2.82 -0.54 -37.29
CA GLU A 3 -2.66 -0.03 -35.93
C GLU A 3 -4.01 -0.07 -35.19
N SER A 4 -4.04 -0.71 -34.02
CA SER A 4 -5.19 -0.65 -33.11
C SER A 4 -5.05 0.51 -32.13
N GLU A 5 -4.86 1.73 -32.62
CA GLU A 5 -4.79 2.95 -31.78
C GLU A 5 -6.12 3.23 -31.06
N GLY A 6 -7.25 2.79 -31.61
CA GLY A 6 -8.57 3.01 -31.01
C GLY A 6 -8.83 2.22 -29.72
N GLY A 7 -8.09 1.13 -29.48
CA GLY A 7 -8.24 0.31 -28.26
C GLY A 7 -7.69 1.02 -27.02
N GLY A 8 -6.50 1.63 -27.14
CA GLY A 8 -5.82 2.28 -26.01
C GLY A 8 -6.53 3.54 -25.52
N VAL A 9 -7.02 4.39 -26.43
CA VAL A 9 -7.71 5.63 -26.06
C VAL A 9 -9.09 5.36 -25.43
N ILE A 10 -9.85 4.42 -26.01
CA ILE A 10 -11.16 4.04 -25.44
C ILE A 10 -10.98 3.34 -24.09
N HIS A 11 -9.96 2.49 -23.97
CA HIS A 11 -9.61 1.85 -22.70
C HIS A 11 -9.25 2.89 -21.64
N GLY A 12 -8.36 3.85 -21.94
CA GLY A 12 -7.99 4.91 -21.01
C GLY A 12 -9.18 5.79 -20.59
N VAL A 13 -10.10 6.11 -21.50
CA VAL A 13 -11.32 6.87 -21.16
C VAL A 13 -12.27 6.06 -20.27
N LEU A 14 -12.40 4.74 -20.51
CA LEU A 14 -13.21 3.85 -19.69
C LEU A 14 -12.60 3.62 -18.30
N MET A 15 -11.28 3.50 -18.23
CA MET A 15 -10.51 3.25 -17.01
C MET A 15 -10.24 4.51 -16.20
N TYR A 16 -10.42 5.71 -16.78
CA TYR A 16 -10.21 6.98 -16.08
C TYR A 16 -10.93 7.05 -14.73
N LEU A 17 -12.25 6.82 -14.73
CA LEU A 17 -13.04 6.90 -13.49
C LEU A 17 -12.72 5.76 -12.49
N PRO A 18 -12.62 4.48 -12.90
CA PRO A 18 -12.12 3.41 -12.04
C PRO A 18 -10.75 3.69 -11.43
N ASN A 19 -9.79 4.19 -12.22
CA ASN A 19 -8.45 4.49 -11.73
C ASN A 19 -8.49 5.57 -10.66
N ARG A 20 -9.23 6.68 -10.89
CA ARG A 20 -9.40 7.71 -9.86
C ARG A 20 -10.03 7.21 -8.56
N ILE A 21 -10.85 6.15 -8.62
CA ILE A 21 -11.38 5.50 -7.41
C ILE A 21 -10.30 4.69 -6.70
N PHE A 22 -9.42 4.00 -7.44
CA PHE A 22 -8.31 3.25 -6.89
C PHE A 22 -7.25 4.16 -6.25
N ASP A 23 -6.90 5.28 -6.88
CA ASP A 23 -5.96 6.25 -6.29
C ASP A 23 -6.44 6.73 -4.90
N VAL A 24 -7.74 6.95 -4.73
CA VAL A 24 -8.31 7.34 -3.42
C VAL A 24 -8.09 6.27 -2.36
N PHE A 25 -8.13 4.99 -2.76
CA PHE A 25 -7.84 3.88 -1.86
C PHE A 25 -6.35 3.70 -1.60
N ASP A 26 -5.48 4.16 -2.51
CA ASP A 26 -4.03 4.09 -2.34
C ASP A 26 -3.50 5.16 -1.39
N ILE A 27 -4.21 6.28 -1.25
CA ILE A 27 -3.91 7.32 -0.27
C ILE A 27 -3.91 6.77 1.16
N VAL A 28 -4.81 5.85 1.50
CA VAL A 28 -5.05 5.42 2.89
C VAL A 28 -4.87 3.92 3.04
N ARG A 29 -4.01 3.51 3.97
CA ARG A 29 -4.00 2.16 4.50
C ARG A 29 -4.89 2.09 5.74
N ALA A 30 -5.78 1.11 5.80
CA ALA A 30 -6.58 0.87 6.99
C ALA A 30 -6.99 -0.60 7.04
N ARG A 31 -6.37 -1.37 7.93
CA ARG A 31 -6.50 -2.84 7.96
C ARG A 31 -6.73 -3.35 9.36
N VAL A 32 -7.56 -4.39 9.43
CA VAL A 32 -7.72 -5.25 10.60
C VAL A 32 -7.06 -6.58 10.30
N ARG A 33 -6.18 -7.01 11.18
CA ARG A 33 -5.42 -8.26 11.09
C ARG A 33 -5.97 -9.28 12.08
N LEU A 34 -6.03 -10.53 11.66
CA LEU A 34 -6.38 -11.68 12.48
C LEU A 34 -5.32 -12.77 12.32
N GLY A 35 -4.60 -13.06 13.40
CA GLY A 35 -3.56 -14.09 13.44
C GLY A 35 -2.60 -13.92 14.62
N PRO A 36 -1.80 -14.95 14.93
CA PRO A 36 -0.89 -14.90 16.06
C PRO A 36 0.27 -13.93 15.85
N GLY A 37 0.58 -13.13 16.88
CA GLY A 37 1.77 -12.29 16.90
C GLY A 37 1.73 -11.19 17.95
N ILE A 38 2.87 -10.55 18.15
CA ILE A 38 3.00 -9.30 18.91
C ILE A 38 3.93 -8.40 18.11
N GLY A 39 3.50 -7.19 17.85
CA GLY A 39 4.35 -6.20 17.18
C GLY A 39 3.79 -4.80 17.31
N VAL A 40 4.68 -3.83 17.21
CA VAL A 40 4.31 -2.43 17.10
C VAL A 40 5.27 -1.76 16.13
N GLY A 41 4.73 -0.91 15.29
CA GLY A 41 5.49 -0.12 14.35
C GLY A 41 4.91 1.27 14.20
N VAL A 42 5.81 2.21 13.93
CA VAL A 42 5.47 3.56 13.48
C VAL A 42 6.39 3.91 12.32
N ARG A 43 5.82 4.55 11.31
CA ARG A 43 6.54 4.98 10.12
C ARG A 43 6.19 6.44 9.83
N ALA A 44 7.20 7.21 9.47
CA ALA A 44 7.03 8.53 8.87
C ALA A 44 7.37 8.50 7.37
N THR A 45 8.42 7.76 7.02
CA THR A 45 8.84 7.47 5.64
C THR A 45 9.55 6.13 5.62
N GLU A 46 9.88 5.60 4.44
CA GLU A 46 10.77 4.43 4.29
C GLU A 46 12.15 4.64 4.95
N LEU A 47 12.61 5.89 5.03
CA LEU A 47 13.87 6.26 5.69
C LEU A 47 13.70 6.57 7.19
N ALA A 48 12.49 6.46 7.72
CA ALA A 48 12.14 6.87 9.08
C ALA A 48 10.99 6.00 9.63
N ASP A 49 11.25 4.70 9.74
CA ASP A 49 10.42 3.73 10.42
C ASP A 49 11.11 3.03 11.60
N VAL A 50 10.27 2.59 12.53
CA VAL A 50 10.66 1.75 13.64
C VAL A 50 9.61 0.66 13.78
N PHE A 51 10.03 -0.59 13.66
CA PHE A 51 9.20 -1.76 13.90
C PHE A 51 9.91 -2.71 14.87
N VAL A 52 9.14 -3.32 15.77
CA VAL A 52 9.61 -4.43 16.58
C VAL A 52 8.50 -5.43 16.77
N GLY A 53 8.77 -6.68 16.42
CA GLY A 53 7.84 -7.77 16.71
C GLY A 53 7.91 -8.93 15.74
N PHE A 54 6.90 -9.78 15.86
CA PHE A 54 6.67 -10.89 14.97
C PHE A 54 5.16 -11.16 14.88
N TYR A 55 4.64 -11.35 13.67
CA TYR A 55 3.26 -11.76 13.47
C TYR A 55 3.07 -12.50 12.15
N SER A 56 2.05 -13.35 12.12
CA SER A 56 1.52 -13.94 10.89
C SER A 56 0.01 -13.83 10.95
N SER A 57 -0.59 -13.17 9.96
CA SER A 57 -2.00 -12.80 9.99
C SER A 57 -2.64 -12.80 8.61
N VAL A 58 -3.95 -13.00 8.58
CA VAL A 58 -4.79 -12.56 7.46
C VAL A 58 -5.26 -11.15 7.78
N PHE A 59 -5.37 -10.29 6.77
CA PHE A 59 -5.95 -8.97 6.95
C PHE A 59 -7.20 -8.79 6.11
N VAL A 60 -8.06 -7.89 6.57
CA VAL A 60 -9.13 -7.29 5.78
C VAL A 60 -9.02 -5.77 5.90
N GLY A 61 -9.11 -5.05 4.79
CA GLY A 61 -9.14 -3.59 4.79
C GLY A 61 -8.58 -2.96 3.52
N ILE A 62 -8.28 -1.66 3.59
CA ILE A 62 -7.70 -0.89 2.50
C ILE A 62 -6.19 -1.15 2.45
N HIS A 63 -5.69 -1.54 1.28
CA HIS A 63 -4.32 -2.00 1.09
C HIS A 63 -3.29 -0.89 1.34
N GLY A 64 -3.63 0.35 0.99
CA GLY A 64 -2.69 1.46 0.90
C GLY A 64 -1.96 1.48 -0.44
N PRO A 65 -0.86 2.24 -0.56
CA PRO A 65 -0.15 2.46 -1.82
C PRO A 65 0.31 1.15 -2.46
N ARG A 66 0.15 1.06 -3.79
CA ARG A 66 0.46 -0.14 -4.57
C ARG A 66 1.85 -0.09 -5.18
N GLY A 67 2.28 1.08 -5.64
CA GLY A 67 3.53 1.31 -6.37
C GLY A 67 3.65 0.57 -7.70
N GLU A 68 2.61 -0.20 -8.09
CA GLU A 68 2.53 -0.99 -9.32
C GLU A 68 1.05 -1.20 -9.69
N PRO A 69 0.72 -1.35 -10.99
CA PRO A 69 -0.66 -1.56 -11.46
C PRO A 69 -1.17 -2.96 -11.08
N LYS A 70 -1.66 -3.08 -9.84
CA LYS A 70 -2.22 -4.30 -9.24
C LYS A 70 -3.58 -4.00 -8.63
N ILE A 71 -4.47 -4.99 -8.61
CA ILE A 71 -5.78 -4.84 -7.98
C ILE A 71 -5.58 -4.79 -6.46
N PRO A 72 -6.04 -3.73 -5.76
CA PRO A 72 -5.91 -3.60 -4.31
C PRO A 72 -6.94 -4.52 -3.62
N TRP A 73 -6.65 -5.81 -3.56
CA TRP A 73 -7.53 -6.76 -2.91
C TRP A 73 -7.68 -6.41 -1.42
N PRO A 74 -8.92 -6.31 -0.92
CA PRO A 74 -9.16 -5.90 0.46
C PRO A 74 -8.85 -7.02 1.47
N VAL A 75 -8.31 -8.15 1.01
CA VAL A 75 -7.97 -9.33 1.82
C VAL A 75 -6.61 -9.84 1.38
N GLY A 76 -5.77 -10.21 2.34
CA GLY A 76 -4.47 -10.80 2.05
C GLY A 76 -3.84 -11.48 3.27
N PHE A 77 -2.63 -11.98 3.07
CA PHE A 77 -1.80 -12.55 4.12
C PHE A 77 -0.64 -11.60 4.39
N GLU A 78 -0.26 -11.47 5.67
CA GLU A 78 0.92 -10.73 6.09
C GLU A 78 1.73 -11.52 7.10
N SER A 79 3.05 -11.52 6.95
CA SER A 79 3.96 -12.15 7.90
C SER A 79 5.21 -11.30 8.02
N LEU A 80 5.46 -10.76 9.21
CA LEU A 80 6.63 -9.92 9.47
C LEU A 80 7.30 -10.39 10.77
N ALA A 81 8.63 -10.45 10.79
CA ALA A 81 9.39 -10.75 11.98
C ALA A 81 10.73 -10.00 11.99
N GLY A 82 11.00 -9.28 13.06
CA GLY A 82 12.30 -8.64 13.27
C GLY A 82 12.24 -7.32 14.00
N VAL A 83 13.31 -6.56 13.83
CA VAL A 83 13.46 -5.20 14.32
C VAL A 83 13.91 -4.35 13.14
N GLU A 84 13.15 -3.30 12.86
CA GLU A 84 13.47 -2.31 11.84
C GLU A 84 13.78 -0.99 12.53
N VAL A 85 14.89 -0.39 12.13
CA VAL A 85 15.19 1.01 12.46
C VAL A 85 15.80 1.62 11.22
N SER A 86 14.98 2.06 10.25
CA SER A 86 15.22 3.03 9.16
C SER A 86 16.52 3.01 8.34
N VAL A 87 17.68 2.96 9.01
CA VAL A 87 19.04 2.89 8.44
C VAL A 87 19.62 1.48 8.57
N ALA A 88 19.09 0.68 9.50
CA ALA A 88 19.44 -0.72 9.71
C ALA A 88 18.15 -1.54 9.71
N ASP A 89 17.84 -2.12 8.55
CA ASP A 89 16.76 -3.07 8.42
C ASP A 89 17.25 -4.46 8.85
N GLY A 90 16.69 -4.94 9.96
CA GLY A 90 16.90 -6.28 10.51
C GLY A 90 15.65 -7.13 10.42
N THR A 91 14.68 -6.77 9.57
CA THR A 91 13.48 -7.56 9.36
C THR A 91 13.76 -8.71 8.40
N THR A 92 13.20 -9.88 8.71
CA THR A 92 13.10 -10.95 7.73
C THR A 92 11.70 -10.90 7.16
N GLY A 93 11.64 -10.27 6.00
CA GLY A 93 10.46 -10.22 5.19
C GLY A 93 10.12 -11.56 4.53
N GLY A 94 8.85 -11.96 4.57
CA GLY A 94 8.33 -13.07 3.77
C GLY A 94 7.89 -12.62 2.37
N ALA A 95 7.47 -13.55 1.51
CA ALA A 95 6.86 -13.20 0.20
C ALA A 95 5.52 -12.42 0.31
N THR A 96 5.07 -12.13 1.53
CA THR A 96 3.79 -11.52 1.88
C THR A 96 3.99 -10.39 2.88
N ASP A 97 5.09 -9.66 2.82
CA ASP A 97 5.26 -8.49 3.69
C ASP A 97 4.26 -7.38 3.35
N PRO A 98 4.00 -6.47 4.28
CA PRO A 98 3.31 -5.24 3.94
C PRO A 98 4.14 -4.48 2.91
N ASN A 99 3.58 -4.24 1.73
CA ASN A 99 4.17 -3.28 0.79
C ASN A 99 3.84 -1.88 1.31
N TYR A 100 4.84 -1.03 1.55
CA TYR A 100 4.65 0.33 2.04
C TYR A 100 5.16 1.35 1.03
N GLY A 101 4.51 2.51 0.94
CA GLY A 101 4.95 3.59 0.07
C GLY A 101 6.17 4.34 0.62
N MET A 102 6.96 4.93 -0.28
CA MET A 102 8.24 5.60 0.03
C MET A 102 8.09 6.70 1.08
N VAL A 103 6.96 7.43 1.08
CA VAL A 103 6.71 8.54 2.02
C VAL A 103 5.45 8.33 2.87
N GLU A 104 5.04 7.08 3.04
CA GLU A 104 3.88 6.70 3.85
C GLU A 104 4.14 6.96 5.34
N PHE A 105 3.23 7.70 5.97
CA PHE A 105 3.14 7.87 7.41
C PHE A 105 2.12 6.89 7.97
N GLY A 106 2.46 6.14 9.01
CA GLY A 106 1.59 5.08 9.50
C GLY A 106 1.98 4.54 10.86
N ALA A 107 1.08 3.75 11.42
CA ALA A 107 1.27 3.03 12.65
C ALA A 107 0.59 1.67 12.57
N ASP A 108 1.22 0.67 13.16
CA ASP A 108 0.68 -0.66 13.25
C ASP A 108 0.90 -1.27 14.63
N ALA A 109 -0.05 -2.11 15.03
CA ALA A 109 0.01 -2.83 16.28
C ALA A 109 -0.63 -4.20 16.11
N GLN A 110 0.07 -5.26 16.51
CA GLN A 110 -0.45 -6.60 16.65
C GLN A 110 -0.41 -7.00 18.13
N ILE A 111 -1.54 -7.43 18.68
CA ILE A 111 -1.65 -7.88 20.06
C ILE A 111 -2.30 -9.26 20.07
N LEU A 112 -1.47 -10.29 20.27
CA LEU A 112 -1.83 -11.70 20.30
C LEU A 112 -2.52 -12.16 19.02
N ILE A 113 -3.82 -11.95 18.88
CA ILE A 113 -4.64 -12.46 17.77
C ILE A 113 -5.12 -11.33 16.86
N VAL A 114 -5.26 -10.11 17.38
CA VAL A 114 -5.85 -8.99 16.63
C VAL A 114 -4.78 -7.94 16.42
N GLY A 115 -4.74 -7.39 15.23
CA GLY A 115 -3.94 -6.22 14.94
C GLY A 115 -4.65 -5.21 14.08
N PHE A 116 -4.06 -4.02 14.04
CA PHE A 116 -4.53 -2.89 13.26
C PHE A 116 -3.32 -2.25 12.58
N ALA A 117 -3.53 -1.78 11.35
CA ALA A 117 -2.56 -0.97 10.65
C ALA A 117 -3.29 0.18 9.98
N VAL A 118 -2.80 1.40 10.20
CA VAL A 118 -3.30 2.61 9.57
C VAL A 118 -2.15 3.40 8.99
N GLY A 119 -2.36 4.00 7.83
CA GLY A 119 -1.35 4.78 7.16
C GLY A 119 -1.94 5.73 6.14
N VAL A 120 -1.18 6.76 5.80
CA VAL A 120 -1.49 7.73 4.77
C VAL A 120 -0.25 7.92 3.91
N GLU A 121 -0.41 7.89 2.60
CA GLU A 121 0.65 8.11 1.62
C GLU A 121 0.45 9.49 0.95
N PRO A 122 1.17 10.54 1.39
CA PRO A 122 1.06 11.87 0.80
C PRO A 122 1.45 11.92 -0.68
N PHE A 123 2.30 11.02 -1.16
CA PHE A 123 2.66 10.98 -2.58
C PHE A 123 1.45 10.65 -3.45
N GLU A 124 0.65 9.65 -3.05
CA GLU A 124 -0.60 9.27 -3.72
C GLU A 124 -1.65 10.39 -3.65
N VAL A 125 -1.64 11.21 -2.58
CA VAL A 125 -2.51 12.40 -2.52
C VAL A 125 -2.16 13.38 -3.63
N LEU A 126 -0.87 13.59 -3.89
CA LEU A 126 -0.42 14.47 -4.97
C LEU A 126 -0.77 13.88 -6.33
N ASP A 127 -0.55 12.58 -6.52
CA ASP A 127 -0.88 11.91 -7.78
C ASP A 127 -2.38 11.97 -8.07
N PHE A 128 -3.24 11.65 -7.10
CA PHE A 128 -4.69 11.80 -7.23
C PHE A 128 -5.12 13.22 -7.64
N VAL A 129 -4.53 14.25 -7.04
CA VAL A 129 -4.84 15.66 -7.36
C VAL A 129 -4.38 16.01 -8.78
N LEU A 130 -3.21 15.53 -9.21
CA LEU A 130 -2.66 15.76 -10.54
C LEU A 130 -3.36 14.93 -11.61
N GLY A 131 -3.91 13.78 -11.25
CA GLY A 131 -4.75 12.93 -12.09
C GLY A 131 -6.05 13.60 -12.56
N PHE A 132 -6.61 14.52 -11.77
CA PHE A 132 -7.69 15.40 -12.24
C PHE A 132 -7.27 16.37 -13.34
N LEU A 133 -5.97 16.66 -13.42
CA LEU A 133 -5.36 17.44 -14.50
C LEU A 133 -4.80 16.55 -15.62
N THR A 134 -5.11 15.25 -15.61
CA THR A 134 -4.62 14.24 -16.58
C THR A 134 -3.10 14.04 -16.57
N ILE A 135 -2.46 14.34 -15.44
CA ILE A 135 -1.04 14.12 -15.22
C ILE A 135 -0.89 12.94 -14.26
N ASP A 136 -0.25 11.87 -14.73
CA ASP A 136 0.07 10.67 -13.95
C ASP A 136 1.59 10.64 -13.73
N PHE A 137 2.03 10.72 -12.48
CA PHE A 137 3.44 10.62 -12.09
C PHE A 137 3.78 9.26 -11.47
N ALA A 138 2.78 8.54 -10.96
CA ALA A 138 2.95 7.24 -10.34
C ALA A 138 3.07 6.10 -11.38
N GLU A 139 2.60 6.32 -12.61
CA GLU A 139 2.58 5.34 -13.71
C GLU A 139 1.88 4.02 -13.32
N ASP A 140 0.91 4.07 -12.39
CA ASP A 140 0.21 2.91 -11.85
C ASP A 140 -1.25 2.77 -12.37
N ASP A 141 -1.62 3.62 -13.32
CA ASP A 141 -2.86 3.57 -14.10
C ASP A 141 -2.92 2.29 -15.01
N PHE A 142 -4.12 1.68 -15.11
CA PHE A 142 -4.41 0.53 -15.98
C PHE A 142 -4.80 0.91 -17.42
#